data_AF-A0AA38GYM3-F1
#
_entry.id   AF-A0AA38GYM3-F1
#
_cell.length_a   1.000
_cell.length_b   1.000
_cell.length_c   1.000
_cell.angle_alpha   90.00
_cell.angle_beta   90.00
_cell.angle_gamma   90.00
#
_symmetry.space_group_name_H-M   'P 1'
#
loop_
_entity.id
_entity.type
_entity.pdbx_description
1 polymer ?
#
loop_
_entity_poly.entity_id
_entity_poly.type
_entity_poly.pdbx_seq_one_letter_code
_entity_poly.pdbx_strand_id
1 'polypeptide(L)'
;AFPRENGICDVAEELGSVESEYNGPCLVLLRNCRLPAQELVEHILSTFLRGYIMRIYWCQYSTSSKFQMISHIRSLVELLSHDPKSSMCNNRFVNDEKILEKDCGRPGNAFDSWDDTKLKFRLQTHPRELADSLLDELTELEFTLHGFTYSIYVIEIDGTLHYGIGIGSNMYLPGSNREALSKGCVSRASTKIEEALHVSDLKLQESMLVLDVGAAPGAWTEYLSRHANSVLAVDPGKLCIGAQRSNVSHICKKVEDAHGELQAWTRTRSFDLLVCDINKHPVEAAQIIAALLQYLRSGGSLILTLKFHGRG
;
A
#
# COMPACT_ATOMS: atom_id res chain seq x y z
N ALA A 1 2.40 20.41 -13.61
CA ALA A 1 2.36 21.77 -13.02
C ALA A 1 1.16 21.81 -12.09
N PHE A 2 1.36 22.09 -10.79
CA PHE A 2 0.23 22.32 -9.88
C PHE A 2 -0.64 23.45 -10.44
N PRO A 3 -1.98 23.34 -10.45
CA PRO A 3 -2.84 24.41 -10.93
C PRO A 3 -2.52 25.68 -10.16
N ARG A 4 -1.95 26.65 -10.87
CA ARG A 4 -1.71 27.98 -10.33
C ARG A 4 -3.08 28.67 -10.24
N GLU A 5 -3.33 29.22 -9.06
CA GLU A 5 -4.42 30.13 -8.65
C GLU A 5 -5.56 29.54 -7.80
N ASN A 6 -5.80 28.23 -7.76
CA ASN A 6 -6.71 27.62 -6.78
C ASN A 6 -6.31 26.16 -6.54
N GLY A 7 -5.75 25.84 -5.37
CA GLY A 7 -5.38 24.48 -5.01
C GLY A 7 -6.58 23.51 -5.02
N ILE A 8 -6.29 22.20 -5.00
CA ILE A 8 -7.30 21.12 -4.96
C ILE A 8 -8.18 21.20 -3.71
N CYS A 9 -7.63 21.71 -2.63
CA CYS A 9 -8.23 21.88 -1.32
C CYS A 9 -7.74 23.19 -0.70
N ASP A 10 -8.42 23.66 0.34
CA ASP A 10 -8.01 24.86 1.06
C ASP A 10 -6.80 24.59 1.97
N VAL A 11 -6.77 23.41 2.58
CA VAL A 11 -5.73 22.99 3.54
C VAL A 11 -5.37 21.52 3.30
N ALA A 12 -4.09 21.20 3.36
CA ALA A 12 -3.56 19.85 3.45
C ALA A 12 -2.79 19.73 4.78
N GLU A 13 -3.29 18.90 5.69
CA GLU A 13 -2.80 18.77 7.06
C GLU A 13 -2.41 17.31 7.35
N GLU A 14 -1.23 17.07 7.90
CA GLU A 14 -0.82 15.74 8.38
C GLU A 14 -1.45 15.48 9.76
N LEU A 15 -2.14 14.35 9.94
CA LEU A 15 -2.92 14.07 11.16
C LEU A 15 -2.29 13.00 12.06
N GLY A 16 -1.57 13.32 13.14
CA GLY A 16 -0.95 12.34 14.07
C GLY A 16 -0.30 12.92 15.32
N SER A 17 0.32 12.04 16.14
CA SER A 17 0.96 12.41 17.41
C SER A 17 2.47 12.63 17.29
N VAL A 18 2.91 13.82 17.72
CA VAL A 18 4.30 14.29 17.62
C VAL A 18 5.25 13.52 18.55
N GLU A 19 4.70 12.64 19.39
CA GLU A 19 5.35 12.13 20.61
C GLU A 19 6.17 10.85 20.43
N SER A 20 6.27 10.26 19.23
CA SER A 20 7.23 9.17 19.02
C SER A 20 7.77 9.07 17.59
N GLU A 21 9.09 8.86 17.49
CA GLU A 21 9.85 8.65 16.24
C GLU A 21 9.35 7.46 15.39
N TYR A 22 8.42 6.64 15.91
CA TYR A 22 7.96 5.39 15.30
C TYR A 22 6.44 5.30 15.08
N ASN A 23 5.63 6.24 15.59
CA ASN A 23 4.18 6.25 15.42
C ASN A 23 3.70 7.52 14.70
N GLY A 24 4.37 7.87 13.60
CA GLY A 24 3.87 8.93 12.73
C GLY A 24 2.50 8.58 12.15
N PRO A 25 1.68 9.56 11.81
CA PRO A 25 0.49 9.30 11.04
C PRO A 25 0.78 9.05 9.57
N CYS A 26 -0.18 8.40 8.94
CA CYS A 26 -0.14 8.04 7.53
C CYS A 26 -1.29 8.69 6.75
N LEU A 27 -1.87 9.77 7.29
CA LEU A 27 -3.04 10.44 6.75
C LEU A 27 -2.73 11.91 6.48
N VAL A 28 -3.04 12.35 5.27
CA VAL A 28 -3.09 13.76 4.88
C VAL A 28 -4.56 14.12 4.74
N LEU A 29 -5.05 14.99 5.62
CA LEU A 29 -6.38 15.55 5.56
C LEU A 29 -6.42 16.70 4.56
N LEU A 30 -7.21 16.52 3.51
CA LEU A 30 -7.52 17.58 2.56
C LEU A 30 -8.85 18.23 2.95
N ARG A 31 -8.83 19.45 3.48
CA ARG A 31 -10.04 20.18 3.89
C ARG A 31 -10.60 20.99 2.73
N ASN A 32 -11.93 20.98 2.60
CA ASN A 32 -12.67 21.71 1.56
C ASN A 32 -12.15 21.40 0.15
N CYS A 33 -12.03 20.11 -0.18
CA CYS A 33 -11.72 19.69 -1.55
C CYS A 33 -12.73 20.29 -2.52
N ARG A 34 -12.22 21.02 -3.51
CA ARG A 34 -13.04 21.72 -4.51
C ARG A 34 -13.39 20.84 -5.72
N LEU A 35 -12.68 19.72 -5.85
CA LEU A 35 -12.93 18.70 -6.88
C LEU A 35 -13.86 17.60 -6.34
N PRO A 36 -14.79 17.10 -7.15
CA PRO A 36 -15.46 15.83 -6.89
C PRO A 36 -14.46 14.69 -6.66
N ALA A 37 -14.88 13.66 -5.92
CA ALA A 37 -14.06 12.48 -5.61
C ALA A 37 -13.33 11.90 -6.83
N GLN A 38 -14.09 11.73 -7.92
CA GLN A 38 -13.59 11.13 -9.16
C GLN A 38 -12.54 12.03 -9.84
N GLU A 39 -12.81 13.32 -9.98
CA GLU A 39 -11.88 14.28 -10.58
C GLU A 39 -10.59 14.41 -9.76
N LEU A 40 -10.67 14.32 -8.43
CA LEU A 40 -9.50 14.28 -7.56
C LEU A 40 -8.63 13.05 -7.84
N VAL A 41 -9.25 11.87 -7.96
CA VAL A 41 -8.53 10.63 -8.27
C VAL A 41 -7.89 10.72 -9.65
N GLU A 42 -8.63 11.16 -10.67
CA GLU A 42 -8.12 11.37 -12.03
C GLU A 42 -6.95 12.37 -12.04
N HIS A 43 -7.06 13.46 -11.27
CA HIS A 43 -5.97 14.42 -11.11
C HIS A 43 -4.73 13.76 -10.52
N ILE A 44 -4.86 13.02 -9.40
CA ILE A 44 -3.74 12.31 -8.77
C ILE A 44 -3.08 11.35 -9.77
N LEU A 45 -3.86 10.58 -10.51
CA LEU A 45 -3.40 9.64 -11.54
C LEU A 45 -2.71 10.32 -12.73
N SER A 46 -3.04 11.60 -13.01
CA SER A 46 -2.35 12.40 -14.02
C SER A 46 -0.98 12.93 -13.58
N THR A 47 -0.68 12.91 -12.28
CA THR A 47 0.57 13.44 -11.72
C THR A 47 1.63 12.35 -11.49
N PHE A 48 2.78 12.73 -10.91
CA PHE A 48 3.81 11.78 -10.46
C PHE A 48 3.29 10.85 -9.35
N LEU A 49 2.20 11.22 -8.67
CA LEU A 49 1.59 10.43 -7.61
C LEU A 49 0.98 9.10 -8.10
N ARG A 50 0.73 8.95 -9.41
CA ARG A 50 0.36 7.65 -10.01
C ARG A 50 1.40 6.54 -9.79
N GLY A 51 2.63 6.91 -9.46
CA GLY A 51 3.67 5.94 -9.09
C GLY A 51 3.56 5.44 -7.65
N TYR A 52 2.62 5.97 -6.86
CA TYR A 52 2.44 5.66 -5.45
C TYR A 52 1.22 4.78 -5.26
N ILE A 53 1.33 3.82 -4.35
CA ILE A 53 0.20 3.08 -3.81
C ILE A 53 -0.40 3.92 -2.67
N MET A 54 -1.61 4.45 -2.85
CA MET A 54 -2.29 5.25 -1.84
C MET A 54 -3.78 4.89 -1.73
N ARG A 55 -4.31 5.07 -0.52
CA ARG A 55 -5.73 4.88 -0.19
C ARG A 55 -6.35 6.23 0.11
N ILE A 56 -7.49 6.52 -0.51
CA ILE A 56 -8.23 7.75 -0.30
C ILE A 56 -9.50 7.42 0.48
N TYR A 57 -9.59 7.96 1.69
CA TYR A 57 -10.77 7.84 2.55
C TYR A 57 -11.63 9.09 2.39
N TRP A 58 -12.85 8.93 1.86
CA TRP A 58 -13.76 10.06 1.68
C TRP A 58 -14.77 10.10 2.83
N CYS A 59 -14.45 10.85 3.88
CA CYS A 59 -15.36 11.03 5.02
C CYS A 59 -16.58 11.91 4.66
N GLN A 60 -17.63 11.25 4.18
CA GLN A 60 -18.88 11.89 3.73
C GLN A 60 -19.66 12.54 4.88
N TYR A 61 -19.55 11.97 6.07
CA TYR A 61 -20.38 12.35 7.21
C TYR A 61 -19.51 12.89 8.33
N SER A 62 -20.08 13.81 9.10
CA SER A 62 -19.45 14.32 10.30
C SER A 62 -20.46 14.54 11.43
N THR A 63 -20.03 14.34 12.67
CA THR A 63 -20.80 14.65 13.87
C THR A 63 -19.89 14.82 15.07
N SER A 64 -20.29 15.64 16.05
CA SER A 64 -19.64 15.71 17.36
C SER A 64 -20.13 14.63 18.35
N SER A 65 -21.11 13.80 17.94
CA SER A 65 -21.72 12.79 18.81
C SER A 65 -21.39 11.36 18.35
N LYS A 66 -20.62 10.63 19.17
CA LYS A 66 -20.34 9.21 18.94
C LYS A 66 -21.63 8.38 18.80
N PHE A 67 -22.65 8.68 19.61
CA PHE A 67 -23.95 8.01 19.55
C PHE A 67 -24.63 8.20 18.19
N GLN A 68 -24.67 9.44 17.68
CA GLN A 68 -25.25 9.71 16.36
C GLN A 68 -24.48 9.03 15.25
N MET A 69 -23.13 9.03 15.33
CA MET A 69 -22.29 8.33 14.36
C MET A 69 -22.60 6.82 14.34
N ILE A 70 -22.62 6.16 15.49
CA ILE A 70 -22.92 4.72 15.60
C ILE A 70 -24.31 4.42 15.02
N SER A 71 -25.32 5.21 15.42
CA SER A 71 -26.68 5.06 14.89
C SER A 71 -26.72 5.19 13.37
N HIS A 72 -25.95 6.12 12.81
CA HIS A 72 -25.91 6.32 11.37
C HIS A 72 -25.15 5.22 10.64
N ILE A 73 -24.02 4.75 11.19
CA ILE A 73 -23.26 3.61 10.64
C ILE A 73 -24.18 2.38 10.52
N ARG A 74 -25.01 2.10 11.53
CA ARG A 74 -25.99 1.01 11.49
C ARG A 74 -26.97 1.16 10.34
N SER A 75 -27.54 2.35 10.17
CA SER A 75 -28.45 2.63 9.04
C SER A 75 -27.75 2.47 7.68
N LEU A 76 -26.50 2.90 7.55
CA LEU A 76 -25.72 2.71 6.32
C LEU A 76 -25.45 1.23 6.03
N VAL A 77 -25.13 0.43 7.04
CA VAL A 77 -24.94 -1.03 6.90
C VAL A 77 -26.25 -1.73 6.54
N GLU A 78 -27.37 -1.31 7.13
CA GLU A 78 -28.69 -1.82 6.79
C GLU A 78 -29.02 -1.53 5.32
N LEU A 79 -28.74 -0.31 4.83
CA LEU A 79 -28.89 0.04 3.42
C LEU A 79 -28.02 -0.83 2.51
N LEU A 80 -26.75 -1.07 2.87
CA LEU A 80 -25.84 -1.96 2.12
C LEU A 80 -26.35 -3.40 2.03
N SER A 81 -27.11 -3.86 3.03
CA SER A 81 -27.72 -5.19 3.04
C SER A 81 -28.86 -5.33 2.04
N HIS A 82 -29.54 -4.23 1.70
CA HIS A 82 -30.71 -4.21 0.82
C HIS A 82 -30.35 -3.79 -0.61
N ASP A 83 -29.47 -2.80 -0.76
CA ASP A 83 -28.95 -2.33 -2.05
C ASP A 83 -27.46 -2.00 -1.90
N PRO A 84 -26.57 -2.96 -2.24
CA PRO A 84 -25.13 -2.80 -2.17
C PRO A 84 -24.57 -1.62 -2.97
N LYS A 85 -25.34 -1.01 -3.88
CA LYS A 85 -24.88 0.11 -4.73
C LYS A 85 -25.43 1.48 -4.30
N SER A 86 -26.45 1.54 -3.46
CA SER A 86 -27.23 2.77 -3.18
C SER A 86 -26.55 3.81 -2.28
N SER A 87 -25.64 3.39 -1.39
CA SER A 87 -25.05 4.27 -0.35
C SER A 87 -23.54 4.48 -0.52
N MET A 88 -22.98 4.04 -1.64
CA MET A 88 -21.55 3.86 -1.78
C MET A 88 -20.84 5.14 -2.21
N CYS A 89 -19.81 5.53 -1.44
CA CYS A 89 -18.84 6.50 -1.92
C CYS A 89 -17.92 5.83 -2.94
N ASN A 90 -17.58 6.54 -4.03
CA ASN A 90 -16.53 6.16 -4.97
C ASN A 90 -15.13 6.35 -4.33
N ASN A 91 -14.90 5.76 -3.16
CA ASN A 91 -13.55 5.61 -2.66
C ASN A 91 -12.80 4.71 -3.62
N ARG A 92 -11.60 5.13 -4.02
CA ARG A 92 -10.75 4.41 -4.97
C ARG A 92 -9.34 4.27 -4.44
N PHE A 93 -8.76 3.14 -4.75
CA PHE A 93 -7.37 2.87 -4.63
C PHE A 93 -6.73 3.48 -5.88
N VAL A 94 -5.84 4.44 -5.64
CA VAL A 94 -5.19 5.14 -6.74
C VAL A 94 -4.29 4.12 -7.42
N ASN A 95 -4.65 3.79 -8.67
CA ASN A 95 -4.06 2.88 -9.66
C ASN A 95 -5.04 1.81 -10.19
N ASP A 96 -6.30 1.80 -9.73
CA ASP A 96 -7.33 0.84 -10.20
C ASP A 96 -7.69 0.97 -11.69
N GLU A 97 -7.54 2.13 -12.35
CA GLU A 97 -8.04 2.31 -13.72
C GLU A 97 -7.32 1.45 -14.77
N LYS A 98 -6.05 1.08 -14.55
CA LYS A 98 -5.36 0.14 -15.44
C LYS A 98 -5.83 -1.30 -15.28
N ILE A 99 -6.53 -1.62 -14.18
CA ILE A 99 -6.88 -2.99 -13.79
C ILE A 99 -8.18 -3.43 -14.48
N LEU A 100 -9.07 -2.50 -14.84
CA LEU A 100 -10.38 -2.82 -15.41
C LEU A 100 -10.40 -2.99 -16.94
N GLU A 101 -9.38 -2.53 -17.67
CA GLU A 101 -9.34 -2.63 -19.15
C GLU A 101 -8.67 -3.91 -19.71
N LYS A 102 -8.11 -4.76 -18.85
CA LYS A 102 -7.40 -5.97 -19.29
C LYS A 102 -8.01 -7.23 -18.71
N ASP A 103 -9.14 -7.62 -19.30
CA ASP A 103 -9.64 -8.99 -19.30
C ASP A 103 -8.65 -9.87 -20.13
N CYS A 104 -7.47 -10.12 -19.58
CA CYS A 104 -6.43 -10.95 -20.20
C CYS A 104 -6.70 -12.41 -19.83
N GLY A 105 -7.02 -13.22 -20.83
CA GLY A 105 -7.31 -14.65 -20.73
C GLY A 105 -6.50 -15.40 -19.66
N ARG A 106 -7.25 -15.94 -18.70
CA ARG A 106 -6.74 -16.79 -17.61
C ARG A 106 -6.35 -18.18 -18.12
N PRO A 107 -5.15 -18.69 -17.80
CA PRO A 107 -4.99 -20.10 -17.46
C PRO A 107 -5.36 -20.26 -15.97
N GLY A 108 -6.30 -21.15 -15.67
CA GLY A 108 -6.94 -21.26 -14.36
C GLY A 108 -5.99 -21.59 -13.20
N ASN A 109 -6.27 -21.00 -12.03
CA ASN A 109 -6.77 -21.68 -10.83
C ASN A 109 -6.67 -20.77 -9.59
N ALA A 110 -7.72 -20.81 -8.76
CA ALA A 110 -7.77 -20.43 -7.34
C ALA A 110 -7.86 -18.94 -6.91
N PHE A 111 -8.50 -18.05 -7.69
CA PHE A 111 -8.79 -16.67 -7.25
C PHE A 111 -10.28 -16.28 -7.17
N ASP A 112 -11.18 -17.19 -7.52
CA ASP A 112 -12.62 -16.93 -7.44
C ASP A 112 -13.27 -17.73 -6.30
N SER A 113 -13.57 -17.06 -5.19
CA SER A 113 -14.78 -17.26 -4.38
C SER A 113 -14.73 -16.30 -3.19
N TRP A 114 -14.98 -15.03 -3.47
CA TRP A 114 -15.53 -14.18 -2.41
C TRP A 114 -16.94 -14.71 -2.16
N ASP A 115 -17.22 -15.16 -0.94
CA ASP A 115 -18.59 -15.39 -0.52
C ASP A 115 -19.26 -14.02 -0.35
N ASP A 116 -19.74 -13.48 -1.48
CA ASP A 116 -20.35 -12.15 -1.61
C ASP A 116 -21.65 -12.00 -0.80
N THR A 117 -22.10 -13.04 -0.09
CA THR A 117 -23.39 -13.03 0.62
C THR A 117 -23.30 -12.52 2.06
N LYS A 118 -22.11 -12.46 2.67
CA LYS A 118 -21.94 -12.00 4.05
C LYS A 118 -21.17 -10.68 4.14
N LEU A 119 -21.79 -9.66 4.73
CA LEU A 119 -21.15 -8.39 5.01
C LEU A 119 -20.03 -8.59 6.04
N LYS A 120 -18.80 -8.29 5.63
CA LYS A 120 -17.61 -8.34 6.48
C LYS A 120 -16.92 -6.99 6.40
N PHE A 121 -16.56 -6.44 7.55
CA PHE A 121 -16.07 -5.08 7.67
C PHE A 121 -14.63 -5.02 8.12
N ARG A 122 -13.86 -4.11 7.57
CA ARG A 122 -12.61 -3.66 8.17
C ARG A 122 -12.79 -2.29 8.77
N LEU A 123 -12.46 -2.17 10.06
CA LEU A 123 -12.44 -0.88 10.75
C LEU A 123 -11.07 -0.20 10.59
N GLN A 124 -11.06 1.08 10.24
CA GLN A 124 -9.88 1.94 10.22
C GLN A 124 -10.19 3.21 11.01
N THR A 125 -9.37 3.53 12.00
CA THR A 125 -9.61 4.71 12.83
C THR A 125 -8.40 5.62 12.93
N HIS A 126 -8.68 6.90 13.12
CA HIS A 126 -7.71 7.88 13.59
C HIS A 126 -8.39 8.79 14.64
N PRO A 127 -7.85 8.94 15.86
CA PRO A 127 -6.72 8.18 16.41
C PRO A 127 -7.05 6.69 16.56
N ARG A 128 -6.03 5.83 16.70
CA ARG A 128 -6.21 4.36 16.65
C ARG A 128 -7.04 3.84 17.82
N GLU A 129 -6.95 4.51 18.95
CA GLU A 129 -7.59 4.22 20.23
C GLU A 129 -9.13 4.24 20.11
N LEU A 130 -9.69 4.93 19.11
CA LEU A 130 -11.12 4.87 18.81
C LEU A 130 -11.60 3.49 18.38
N ALA A 131 -10.70 2.63 17.86
CA ALA A 131 -11.08 1.33 17.32
C ALA A 131 -11.73 0.45 18.38
N ASP A 132 -11.11 0.30 19.54
CA ASP A 132 -11.59 -0.60 20.61
C ASP A 132 -13.00 -0.21 21.05
N SER A 133 -13.21 1.09 21.29
CA SER A 133 -14.50 1.63 21.71
C SER A 133 -15.60 1.51 20.64
N LEU A 134 -15.26 1.38 19.36
CA LEU A 134 -16.23 1.15 18.29
C LEU A 134 -16.51 -0.33 18.07
N LEU A 135 -15.51 -1.20 18.26
CA LEU A 135 -15.70 -2.64 18.23
C LEU A 135 -16.65 -3.11 19.35
N ASP A 136 -16.55 -2.52 20.54
CA ASP A 136 -17.44 -2.81 21.67
C ASP A 136 -18.89 -2.35 21.46
N GLU A 137 -19.09 -1.34 20.61
CA GLU A 137 -20.42 -0.77 20.34
C GLU A 137 -21.10 -1.40 19.12
N LEU A 138 -20.33 -1.84 18.12
CA LEU A 138 -20.79 -2.41 16.86
C LEU A 138 -20.64 -3.93 16.83
N THR A 139 -20.92 -4.59 17.96
CA THR A 139 -20.74 -6.04 18.15
C THR A 139 -21.61 -6.90 17.21
N GLU A 140 -22.67 -6.32 16.65
CA GLU A 140 -23.52 -6.96 15.65
C GLU A 140 -22.85 -7.12 14.27
N LEU A 141 -21.74 -6.41 14.03
CA LEU A 141 -21.01 -6.44 12.76
C LEU A 141 -19.83 -7.41 12.81
N GLU A 142 -19.61 -8.14 11.71
CA GLU A 142 -18.43 -9.00 11.58
C GLU A 142 -17.22 -8.18 11.14
N PHE A 143 -16.33 -7.85 12.08
CA PHE A 143 -15.07 -7.19 11.78
C PHE A 143 -13.94 -8.19 11.51
N THR A 144 -13.26 -8.03 10.38
CA THR A 144 -12.11 -8.84 10.01
C THR A 144 -10.97 -7.96 9.50
N LEU A 145 -9.73 -8.41 9.71
CA LEU A 145 -8.57 -7.75 9.11
C LEU A 145 -8.41 -8.08 7.62
N HIS A 146 -8.99 -9.21 7.17
CA HIS A 146 -8.85 -9.79 5.83
C HIS A 146 -10.18 -10.37 5.33
N GLY A 147 -10.33 -10.46 4.00
CA GLY A 147 -11.54 -11.01 3.39
C GLY A 147 -12.79 -10.20 3.73
N PHE A 148 -12.64 -8.90 3.98
CA PHE A 148 -13.74 -7.98 4.21
C PHE A 148 -14.28 -7.45 2.88
N THR A 149 -15.60 -7.27 2.82
CA THR A 149 -16.29 -6.71 1.65
C THR A 149 -16.38 -5.19 1.71
N TYR A 150 -16.34 -4.61 2.91
CA TYR A 150 -16.43 -3.17 3.13
C TYR A 150 -15.40 -2.68 4.14
N SER A 151 -14.99 -1.41 4.04
CA SER A 151 -14.18 -0.74 5.06
C SER A 151 -14.95 0.42 5.67
N ILE A 152 -15.09 0.41 6.99
CA ILE A 152 -15.58 1.52 7.79
C ILE A 152 -14.37 2.32 8.24
N TYR A 153 -14.39 3.63 8.02
CA TYR A 153 -13.33 4.52 8.46
C TYR A 153 -13.90 5.67 9.29
N VAL A 154 -13.23 5.98 10.41
CA VAL A 154 -13.62 7.03 11.36
C VAL A 154 -12.38 7.83 11.74
N ILE A 155 -12.43 9.14 11.53
CA ILE A 155 -11.35 10.08 11.77
C ILE A 155 -11.88 11.17 12.70
N GLU A 156 -11.35 11.28 13.91
CA GLU A 156 -11.63 12.37 14.84
C GLU A 156 -10.64 13.51 14.63
N ILE A 157 -11.17 14.70 14.40
CA ILE A 157 -10.42 15.94 14.22
C ILE A 157 -11.14 17.02 15.02
N ASP A 158 -10.42 17.68 15.93
CA ASP A 158 -10.95 18.80 16.73
C ASP A 158 -12.28 18.46 17.44
N GLY A 159 -12.42 17.22 17.95
CA GLY A 159 -13.63 16.71 18.61
C GLY A 159 -14.81 16.41 17.67
N THR A 160 -14.59 16.46 16.35
CA THR A 160 -15.57 16.08 15.33
C THR A 160 -15.18 14.74 14.70
N LEU A 161 -16.12 13.80 14.67
CA LEU A 161 -15.96 12.48 14.06
C LEU A 161 -16.36 12.56 12.58
N HIS A 162 -15.42 12.36 11.70
CA HIS A 162 -15.58 12.27 10.24
C HIS A 162 -15.53 10.81 9.82
N TYR A 163 -16.55 10.31 9.11
CA TYR A 163 -16.66 8.88 8.84
C TYR A 163 -17.33 8.55 7.50
N GLY A 164 -17.19 7.29 7.10
CA GLY A 164 -17.84 6.73 5.92
C GLY A 164 -17.62 5.22 5.77
N ILE A 165 -18.25 4.66 4.74
CA ILE A 165 -18.09 3.25 4.35
C ILE A 165 -17.67 3.20 2.88
N GLY A 166 -16.70 2.34 2.54
CA GLY A 166 -16.22 2.12 1.18
C GLY A 166 -16.17 0.64 0.83
N ILE A 167 -16.18 0.31 -0.47
CA ILE A 167 -15.99 -1.06 -0.96
C ILE A 167 -14.57 -1.51 -0.65
N GLY A 168 -14.43 -2.71 -0.08
CA GLY A 168 -13.14 -3.29 0.26
C GLY A 168 -12.22 -3.43 -0.96
N SER A 169 -12.75 -3.92 -2.08
CA SER A 169 -12.00 -4.08 -3.34
C SER A 169 -11.57 -2.76 -3.98
N ASN A 170 -12.28 -1.66 -3.73
CA ASN A 170 -11.84 -0.33 -4.18
C ASN A 170 -10.82 0.31 -3.25
N MET A 171 -10.55 -0.28 -2.08
CA MET A 171 -9.61 0.29 -1.08
C MET A 171 -8.38 -0.59 -0.91
N TYR A 172 -8.49 -1.86 -1.30
CA TYR A 172 -7.50 -2.90 -1.14
C TYR A 172 -7.61 -3.85 -2.33
N LEU A 173 -6.49 -4.32 -2.85
CA LEU A 173 -6.50 -5.29 -3.93
C LEU A 173 -7.24 -6.58 -3.53
N PRO A 174 -8.19 -7.07 -4.35
CA PRO A 174 -8.84 -8.34 -4.14
C PRO A 174 -7.82 -9.46 -4.38
N GLY A 175 -7.30 -10.04 -3.31
CA GLY A 175 -6.27 -11.08 -3.41
C GLY A 175 -5.09 -10.93 -2.47
N SER A 176 -5.10 -9.99 -1.52
CA SER A 176 -4.25 -10.11 -0.33
C SER A 176 -4.77 -11.23 0.59
N ASN A 177 -4.91 -12.44 0.07
CA ASN A 177 -5.32 -13.59 0.85
C ASN A 177 -4.08 -14.02 1.65
N ARG A 178 -3.88 -13.34 2.80
CA ARG A 178 -2.72 -13.49 3.68
C ARG A 178 -2.38 -14.96 3.94
N GLU A 179 -3.38 -15.83 4.01
CA GLU A 179 -3.22 -17.25 4.30
C GLU A 179 -2.56 -18.05 3.18
N ALA A 180 -2.68 -17.62 1.92
CA ALA A 180 -1.97 -18.21 0.79
C ALA A 180 -0.50 -17.74 0.74
N LEU A 181 -0.25 -16.49 1.13
CA LEU A 181 1.08 -15.86 1.10
C LEU A 181 1.92 -16.15 2.35
N SER A 182 1.28 -16.42 3.49
CA SER A 182 1.94 -16.69 4.78
C SER A 182 2.40 -18.13 4.96
N LYS A 183 1.97 -19.07 4.10
CA LYS A 183 2.47 -20.45 4.11
C LYS A 183 3.89 -20.50 3.52
N GLY A 184 4.87 -20.08 4.31
CA GLY A 184 6.30 -20.27 4.05
C GLY A 184 7.15 -18.99 4.06
N CYS A 185 6.57 -17.79 3.99
CA CYS A 185 7.33 -16.54 3.93
C CYS A 185 7.73 -16.02 5.32
N VAL A 186 8.98 -15.53 5.43
CA VAL A 186 9.61 -15.13 6.71
C VAL A 186 9.14 -13.77 7.25
N SER A 187 8.47 -12.92 6.44
CA SER A 187 7.97 -11.62 6.92
C SER A 187 6.81 -11.05 6.11
N ARG A 188 6.00 -10.22 6.78
CA ARG A 188 4.88 -9.42 6.25
C ARG A 188 5.27 -8.48 5.10
N ALA A 189 6.56 -8.26 4.86
CA ALA A 189 7.02 -7.38 3.81
C ALA A 189 6.71 -7.93 2.41
N SER A 190 6.63 -9.25 2.19
CA SER A 190 6.36 -9.83 0.86
C SER A 190 5.05 -9.34 0.25
N THR A 191 4.02 -9.09 1.06
CA THR A 191 2.75 -8.58 0.55
C THR A 191 2.88 -7.18 -0.07
N LYS A 192 3.86 -6.37 0.36
CA LYS A 192 4.09 -5.04 -0.21
C LYS A 192 4.64 -5.12 -1.64
N ILE A 193 5.58 -6.04 -1.89
CA ILE A 193 6.16 -6.19 -3.24
C ILE A 193 5.12 -6.79 -4.18
N GLU A 194 4.31 -7.73 -3.71
CA GLU A 194 3.19 -8.28 -4.47
C GLU A 194 2.16 -7.21 -4.86
N GLU A 195 1.74 -6.38 -3.89
CA GLU A 195 0.86 -5.23 -4.14
C GLU A 195 1.49 -4.26 -5.15
N ALA A 196 2.76 -3.91 -4.97
CA ALA A 196 3.48 -3.03 -5.90
C ALA A 196 3.55 -3.57 -7.33
N LEU A 197 3.86 -4.85 -7.50
CA LEU A 197 3.93 -5.49 -8.82
C LEU A 197 2.57 -5.57 -9.51
N HIS A 198 1.54 -5.95 -8.77
CA HIS A 198 0.17 -6.01 -9.28
C HIS A 198 -0.31 -4.64 -9.75
N VAL A 199 -0.13 -3.62 -8.90
CA VAL A 199 -0.63 -2.26 -9.13
C VAL A 199 0.10 -1.56 -10.27
N SER A 200 1.40 -1.82 -10.43
CA SER A 200 2.20 -1.23 -11.49
C SER A 200 2.06 -1.94 -12.85
N ASP A 201 1.32 -3.05 -12.94
CA ASP A 201 1.35 -3.99 -14.08
C ASP A 201 2.79 -4.43 -14.42
N LEU A 202 3.68 -4.47 -13.41
CA LEU A 202 5.06 -4.90 -13.60
C LEU A 202 5.14 -6.41 -13.46
N LYS A 203 5.33 -7.09 -14.59
CA LYS A 203 5.47 -8.54 -14.65
C LYS A 203 6.93 -8.92 -14.47
N LEU A 204 7.23 -9.66 -13.40
CA LEU A 204 8.51 -10.33 -13.25
C LEU A 204 8.67 -11.36 -14.37
N GLN A 205 9.88 -11.45 -14.93
CA GLN A 205 10.23 -12.44 -15.93
C GLN A 205 11.40 -13.27 -15.44
N GLU A 206 11.41 -14.55 -15.78
CA GLU A 206 12.49 -15.48 -15.44
C GLU A 206 13.86 -15.07 -16.00
N SER A 207 13.90 -14.12 -16.94
CA SER A 207 15.14 -13.56 -17.48
C SER A 207 15.67 -12.37 -16.67
N MET A 208 14.90 -11.80 -15.74
CA MET A 208 15.24 -10.55 -15.04
C MET A 208 16.37 -10.73 -14.02
N LEU A 209 17.26 -9.74 -13.97
CA LEU A 209 18.19 -9.54 -12.86
C LEU A 209 17.63 -8.50 -11.90
N VAL A 210 17.59 -8.85 -10.61
CA VAL A 210 17.00 -7.99 -9.58
C VAL A 210 18.04 -7.62 -8.53
N LEU A 211 18.06 -6.33 -8.15
CA LEU A 211 18.81 -5.83 -6.99
C LEU A 211 17.82 -5.56 -5.85
N ASP A 212 18.01 -6.23 -4.72
CA ASP A 212 17.21 -6.05 -3.49
C ASP A 212 18.05 -5.37 -2.41
N VAL A 213 17.71 -4.11 -2.09
CA VAL A 213 18.43 -3.26 -1.14
C VAL A 213 17.69 -3.21 0.19
N GLY A 214 18.41 -3.46 1.28
CA GLY A 214 17.77 -3.64 2.58
C GLY A 214 17.11 -5.01 2.69
N ALA A 215 17.75 -6.02 2.09
CA ALA A 215 17.14 -7.31 1.81
C ALA A 215 16.82 -8.11 3.08
N ALA A 216 17.56 -7.96 4.18
CA ALA A 216 17.38 -8.83 5.35
C ALA A 216 16.06 -8.50 6.09
N PRO A 217 15.32 -9.52 6.58
CA PRO A 217 15.66 -10.94 6.63
C PRO A 217 15.37 -11.73 5.33
N GLY A 218 14.87 -11.11 4.26
CA GLY A 218 14.80 -11.72 2.93
C GLY A 218 13.39 -11.91 2.36
N ALA A 219 12.36 -11.25 2.89
CA ALA A 219 10.98 -11.48 2.42
C ALA A 219 10.76 -11.07 0.95
N TRP A 220 11.33 -9.93 0.52
CA TRP A 220 11.29 -9.50 -0.88
C TRP A 220 12.21 -10.41 -1.72
N THR A 221 13.43 -10.67 -1.24
CA THR A 221 14.38 -11.59 -1.89
C THR A 221 13.78 -12.97 -2.17
N GLU A 222 13.12 -13.58 -1.19
CA GLU A 222 12.47 -14.88 -1.31
C GLU A 222 11.37 -14.86 -2.37
N TYR A 223 10.52 -13.83 -2.37
CA TYR A 223 9.48 -13.69 -3.38
C TYR A 223 10.08 -13.50 -4.78
N LEU A 224 11.00 -12.55 -4.94
CA LEU A 224 11.61 -12.19 -6.23
C LEU A 224 12.38 -13.36 -6.85
N SER A 225 13.09 -14.13 -6.03
CA SER A 225 13.90 -15.27 -6.47
C SER A 225 13.07 -16.47 -6.96
N ARG A 226 11.76 -16.50 -6.69
CA ARG A 226 10.83 -17.48 -7.29
C ARG A 226 10.39 -17.09 -8.71
N HIS A 227 10.59 -15.84 -9.11
CA HIS A 227 10.02 -15.27 -10.35
C HIS A 227 11.05 -14.63 -11.29
N ALA A 228 12.30 -14.46 -10.84
CA ALA A 228 13.37 -13.82 -11.61
C ALA A 228 14.59 -14.75 -11.80
N ASN A 229 15.44 -14.43 -12.78
CA ASN A 229 16.64 -15.21 -13.08
C ASN A 229 17.60 -15.26 -11.90
N SER A 230 17.88 -14.08 -11.32
CA SER A 230 18.82 -13.95 -10.21
C SER A 230 18.49 -12.72 -9.39
N VAL A 231 18.68 -12.84 -8.08
CA VAL A 231 18.51 -11.74 -7.13
C VAL A 231 19.85 -11.50 -6.42
N LEU A 232 20.33 -10.27 -6.50
CA LEU A 232 21.43 -9.80 -5.66
C LEU A 232 20.82 -9.08 -4.46
N ALA A 233 20.89 -9.71 -3.30
CA ALA A 233 20.45 -9.15 -2.03
C ALA A 233 21.61 -8.39 -1.36
N VAL A 234 21.35 -7.17 -0.90
CA VAL A 234 22.35 -6.33 -0.22
C VAL A 234 21.79 -5.87 1.13
N ASP A 235 22.39 -6.39 2.19
CA ASP A 235 22.07 -6.02 3.57
C ASP A 235 23.18 -6.51 4.51
N PRO A 236 23.59 -5.76 5.55
CA PRO A 236 24.51 -6.27 6.56
C PRO A 236 23.95 -7.43 7.40
N GLY A 237 22.62 -7.49 7.56
CA GLY A 237 21.89 -8.55 8.24
C GLY A 237 21.85 -9.86 7.45
N LYS A 238 21.62 -10.97 8.14
CA LYS A 238 21.56 -12.30 7.52
C LYS A 238 20.21 -12.53 6.84
N LEU A 239 20.25 -13.14 5.66
CA LEU A 239 19.07 -13.73 5.03
C LEU A 239 18.62 -14.99 5.78
N CYS A 240 17.31 -15.16 5.89
CA CYS A 240 16.70 -16.40 6.36
C CYS A 240 16.85 -17.55 5.34
N ILE A 241 16.64 -18.78 5.79
CA ILE A 241 16.83 -19.97 4.94
C ILE A 241 15.92 -19.98 3.70
N GLY A 242 14.71 -19.44 3.78
CA GLY A 242 13.78 -19.35 2.64
C GLY A 242 14.29 -18.45 1.52
N ALA A 243 15.06 -17.41 1.86
CA ALA A 243 15.66 -16.48 0.91
C ALA A 243 17.02 -16.96 0.37
N GLN A 244 17.65 -17.98 0.96
CA GLN A 244 18.95 -18.52 0.54
C GLN A 244 18.79 -19.55 -0.60
N ARG A 245 18.20 -19.13 -1.72
CA ARG A 245 18.01 -19.97 -2.91
C ARG A 245 19.26 -19.97 -3.79
N SER A 246 19.39 -20.96 -4.68
CA SER A 246 20.55 -21.10 -5.58
C SER A 246 20.77 -19.93 -6.53
N ASN A 247 19.71 -19.17 -6.84
CA ASN A 247 19.75 -17.97 -7.68
C ASN A 247 19.84 -16.66 -6.88
N VAL A 248 20.13 -16.74 -5.58
CA VAL A 248 20.33 -15.58 -4.70
C VAL A 248 21.80 -15.45 -4.34
N SER A 249 22.36 -14.26 -4.58
CA SER A 249 23.66 -13.87 -4.06
C SER A 249 23.46 -12.80 -3.00
N HIS A 250 24.18 -12.89 -1.88
CA HIS A 250 24.02 -11.97 -0.75
C HIS A 250 25.33 -11.24 -0.48
N ILE A 251 25.28 -9.91 -0.54
CA ILE A 251 26.36 -9.03 -0.10
C ILE A 251 26.03 -8.60 1.34
N CYS A 252 26.77 -9.16 2.30
CA CYS A 252 26.66 -8.85 3.74
C CYS A 252 27.28 -7.49 4.10
N LYS A 253 26.84 -6.42 3.45
CA LYS A 253 27.32 -5.05 3.68
C LYS A 253 26.16 -4.07 3.62
N LYS A 254 26.41 -2.86 4.13
CA LYS A 254 25.61 -1.69 3.76
C LYS A 254 25.77 -1.43 2.26
N VAL A 255 24.72 -0.95 1.61
CA VAL A 255 24.70 -0.79 0.14
C VAL A 255 25.68 0.28 -0.32
N GLU A 256 25.92 1.29 0.51
CA GLU A 256 26.90 2.35 0.33
C GLU A 256 28.32 1.78 0.19
N ASP A 257 28.63 0.70 0.92
CA ASP A 257 29.94 0.03 0.92
C ASP A 257 30.06 -1.11 -0.11
N ALA A 258 29.01 -1.36 -0.90
CA ALA A 258 28.90 -2.49 -1.83
C ALA A 258 29.17 -2.13 -3.30
N HIS A 259 29.55 -0.87 -3.60
CA HIS A 259 29.70 -0.39 -4.97
C HIS A 259 30.70 -1.18 -5.82
N GLY A 260 31.79 -1.68 -5.21
CA GLY A 260 32.78 -2.50 -5.91
C GLY A 260 32.21 -3.85 -6.37
N GLU A 261 31.46 -4.51 -5.49
CA GLU A 261 30.74 -5.75 -5.78
C GLU A 261 29.62 -5.54 -6.78
N LEU A 262 28.85 -4.44 -6.66
CA LEU A 262 27.81 -4.07 -7.61
C LEU A 262 28.38 -3.81 -9.00
N GLN A 263 29.50 -3.10 -9.11
CA GLN A 263 30.22 -2.91 -10.38
C GLN A 263 30.70 -4.24 -10.94
N ALA A 264 31.25 -5.13 -10.10
CA ALA A 264 31.71 -6.44 -10.53
C ALA A 264 30.56 -7.30 -11.09
N TRP A 265 29.41 -7.26 -10.42
CA TRP A 265 28.19 -7.97 -10.85
C TRP A 265 27.63 -7.44 -12.15
N THR A 266 27.63 -6.11 -12.32
CA THR A 266 27.03 -5.43 -13.48
C THR A 266 27.95 -5.29 -14.68
N ARG A 267 29.16 -5.88 -14.66
CA ARG A 267 30.11 -5.84 -15.80
C ARG A 267 29.52 -6.41 -17.09
N THR A 268 28.70 -7.44 -16.98
CA THR A 268 28.13 -8.15 -18.14
C THR A 268 26.70 -7.73 -18.43
N ARG A 269 25.94 -7.35 -17.38
CA ARG A 269 24.53 -7.00 -17.49
C ARG A 269 24.07 -6.15 -16.31
N SER A 270 23.39 -5.05 -16.60
CA SER A 270 22.72 -4.20 -15.61
C SER A 270 21.44 -4.86 -15.07
N PHE A 271 20.96 -4.40 -13.91
CA PHE A 271 19.71 -4.90 -13.33
C PHE A 271 18.49 -4.45 -14.14
N ASP A 272 17.47 -5.32 -14.19
CA ASP A 272 16.17 -5.03 -14.80
C ASP A 272 15.21 -4.36 -13.80
N LEU A 273 15.36 -4.72 -12.52
CA LEU A 273 14.54 -4.22 -11.41
C LEU A 273 15.43 -3.92 -10.20
N LEU A 274 15.25 -2.74 -9.62
CA LEU A 274 15.77 -2.37 -8.30
C LEU A 274 14.60 -2.30 -7.33
N VAL A 275 14.71 -2.98 -6.20
CA VAL A 275 13.73 -2.90 -5.12
C VAL A 275 14.39 -2.43 -3.82
N CYS A 276 13.65 -1.67 -3.00
CA CYS A 276 14.17 -1.14 -1.74
C CYS A 276 13.05 -0.90 -0.70
N ASP A 277 13.10 -1.62 0.43
CA ASP A 277 12.21 -1.44 1.60
C ASP A 277 13.00 -1.03 2.85
N ILE A 278 14.04 -0.18 2.68
CA ILE A 278 14.83 0.31 3.81
C ILE A 278 14.00 1.21 4.74
N ASN A 279 14.24 1.08 6.04
CA ASN A 279 13.63 1.95 7.05
C ASN A 279 14.44 3.25 7.20
N LYS A 280 14.33 4.16 6.21
CA LYS A 280 15.04 5.44 6.15
C LYS A 280 14.09 6.59 5.81
N HIS A 281 14.47 7.80 6.19
CA HIS A 281 13.78 9.03 5.78
C HIS A 281 13.73 9.11 4.23
N PRO A 282 12.65 9.65 3.60
CA PRO A 282 12.48 9.60 2.15
C PRO A 282 13.63 10.26 1.38
N VAL A 283 14.20 11.34 1.94
CA VAL A 283 15.36 12.04 1.37
C VAL A 283 16.62 11.15 1.39
N GLU A 284 16.90 10.48 2.50
CA GLU A 284 18.03 9.55 2.59
C GLU A 284 17.84 8.36 1.64
N ALA A 285 16.63 7.79 1.59
CA ALA A 285 16.31 6.71 0.68
C ALA A 285 16.49 7.13 -0.78
N ALA A 286 16.03 8.33 -1.17
CA ALA A 286 16.23 8.86 -2.51
C ALA A 286 17.71 9.06 -2.86
N GLN A 287 18.53 9.52 -1.92
CA GLN A 287 19.99 9.68 -2.13
C GLN A 287 20.68 8.32 -2.34
N ILE A 288 20.35 7.32 -1.53
CA ILE A 288 20.84 5.95 -1.69
C ILE A 288 20.45 5.43 -3.08
N ILE A 289 19.17 5.52 -3.44
CA ILE A 289 18.69 5.05 -4.74
C ILE A 289 19.36 5.77 -5.90
N ALA A 290 19.54 7.09 -5.83
CA ALA A 290 20.17 7.87 -6.89
C ALA A 290 21.58 7.35 -7.22
N ALA A 291 22.37 6.97 -6.21
CA ALA A 291 23.68 6.36 -6.40
C ALA A 291 23.62 4.97 -7.07
N LEU A 292 22.50 4.26 -6.92
CA LEU A 292 22.31 2.91 -7.46
C LEU A 292 21.68 2.88 -8.86
N LEU A 293 21.08 3.99 -9.33
CA LEU A 293 20.46 4.07 -10.65
C LEU A 293 21.44 3.76 -11.78
N GLN A 294 22.75 3.99 -11.59
CA GLN A 294 23.79 3.63 -12.55
C GLN A 294 23.88 2.11 -12.82
N TYR A 295 23.43 1.28 -11.88
CA TYR A 295 23.41 -0.18 -12.00
C TYR A 295 22.12 -0.72 -12.62
N LEU A 296 21.09 0.13 -12.75
CA LEU A 296 19.83 -0.20 -13.39
C LEU A 296 19.94 0.06 -14.89
N ARG A 297 19.44 -0.87 -15.71
CA ARG A 297 19.44 -0.67 -17.17
C ARG A 297 18.56 0.50 -17.57
N SER A 298 18.81 1.05 -18.77
CA SER A 298 17.86 1.97 -19.39
C SER A 298 16.49 1.29 -19.58
N GLY A 299 15.43 1.98 -19.12
CA GLY A 299 14.07 1.43 -19.07
C GLY A 299 13.84 0.36 -18.00
N GLY A 300 14.79 0.13 -17.10
CA GLY A 300 14.59 -0.70 -15.91
C GLY A 300 13.65 -0.02 -14.92
N SER A 301 13.13 -0.80 -13.97
CA SER A 301 12.13 -0.32 -13.01
C SER A 301 12.68 -0.22 -11.59
N LEU A 302 12.07 0.67 -10.81
CA LEU A 302 12.35 0.87 -9.39
C LEU A 302 11.06 0.66 -8.60
N ILE A 303 11.11 -0.20 -7.58
CA ILE A 303 10.08 -0.29 -6.54
C ILE A 303 10.72 0.16 -5.22
N LEU A 304 10.29 1.31 -4.72
CA LEU A 304 10.82 1.93 -3.51
C LEU A 304 9.68 2.17 -2.53
N THR A 305 9.86 1.74 -1.28
CA THR A 305 8.99 2.22 -0.20
C THR A 305 9.55 3.50 0.38
N LEU A 306 8.72 4.53 0.53
CA LEU A 306 9.09 5.77 1.19
C LEU A 306 8.46 5.79 2.58
N LYS A 307 9.29 5.98 3.62
CA LYS A 307 8.82 6.11 5.00
C LYS A 307 8.58 7.58 5.29
N PHE A 308 7.36 8.05 5.07
CA PHE A 308 7.01 9.40 5.49
C PHE A 308 7.01 9.45 7.02
N HIS A 309 7.86 10.31 7.57
CA HIS A 309 7.77 10.69 8.96
C HIS A 309 6.79 11.86 8.94
N GLY A 310 5.61 11.68 9.51
CA GLY A 310 4.83 12.85 9.90
C GLY A 310 5.66 13.61 10.92
N ARG A 311 5.96 14.89 10.65
CA ARG A 311 6.06 15.82 11.77
C ARG A 311 4.64 16.25 12.03
N GLY A 312 4.01 15.56 12.97
CA GLY A 312 2.61 15.70 13.32
C GLY A 312 2.16 14.36 13.79
#